data_AF-A0A1I8JKY1-F1
#
_entry.id   AF-A0A1I8JKY1-F1
#
_cell.length_a   1.000
_cell.length_b   1.000
_cell.length_c   1.000
_cell.angle_alpha   90.00
_cell.angle_beta   90.00
_cell.angle_gamma   90.00
#
_symmetry.space_group_name_H-M   'P 1'
#
loop_
_entity.id
_entity.type
_entity.pdbx_description
1 polymer ?
#
loop_
_entity_poly.entity_id
_entity_poly.type
_entity_poly.pdbx_seq_one_letter_code
_entity_poly.pdbx_strand_id
1 'polypeptide(L)'
;AVILGRKVKGFDEATNIVLQFHGCFYHGCEQYMPDQDVVHPLKRQPLSHIRHETERFTRELERHNYSVRVIWEHEYDTVLASQADFIAATAHLRAPLKMEDALYGGRVECFIPHAMASDTEALKYQDVVSLYPTVQSKDAYPIGHPVHHPTPQTLDSDALASYFGIAEVTVLPPSDLHIPLLPYRVQKKLIFGLCRTCMEQQQEQCSRECCSHSDQERALT
;
A
#
# COMPACT_ATOMS: atom_id res chain seq x y z
N ALA A 1 8.36 8.65 -13.48
CA ALA A 1 9.54 9.21 -14.15
C ALA A 1 9.76 10.66 -13.74
N VAL A 2 10.97 11.19 -13.92
CA VAL A 2 11.28 12.62 -13.82
C VAL A 2 11.66 13.10 -15.23
N ILE A 3 10.96 14.11 -15.73
CA ILE A 3 11.14 14.66 -17.08
C ILE A 3 11.27 16.18 -16.94
N LEU A 4 12.27 16.78 -17.59
CA LEU A 4 12.60 18.21 -17.47
C LEU A 4 12.69 18.67 -16.00
N GLY A 5 13.31 17.85 -15.14
CA GLY A 5 13.50 18.16 -13.72
C GLY A 5 12.24 18.07 -12.86
N ARG A 6 11.09 17.63 -13.39
CA ARG A 6 9.82 17.54 -12.66
C ARG A 6 9.22 16.13 -12.72
N LYS A 7 8.54 15.72 -11.65
CA LYS A 7 7.88 14.40 -11.58
C LYS A 7 6.64 14.39 -12.46
N VAL A 8 6.52 13.41 -13.35
CA VAL A 8 5.32 13.11 -14.14
C VAL A 8 4.57 11.92 -13.57
N LYS A 9 3.27 11.77 -13.89
CA LYS A 9 2.45 10.67 -13.35
C LYS A 9 2.75 9.33 -14.01
N GLY A 10 2.94 9.32 -15.32
CA GLY A 10 3.41 8.17 -16.08
C GLY A 10 4.25 8.60 -17.27
N PHE A 11 5.11 7.71 -17.73
CA PHE A 11 5.87 7.88 -18.96
C PHE A 11 6.02 6.53 -19.63
N ASP A 12 5.51 6.42 -20.85
CA ASP A 12 5.73 5.27 -21.73
C ASP A 12 6.84 5.63 -22.71
N GLU A 13 8.02 5.06 -22.47
CA GLU A 13 9.22 5.32 -23.27
C GLU A 13 9.08 4.79 -24.71
N ALA A 14 8.37 3.67 -24.91
CA ALA A 14 8.23 3.05 -26.22
C ALA A 14 7.39 3.91 -27.18
N THR A 15 6.37 4.60 -26.66
CA THR A 15 5.50 5.48 -27.44
C THR A 15 5.83 6.96 -27.25
N ASN A 16 6.81 7.29 -26.40
CA ASN A 16 7.16 8.65 -25.99
C ASN A 16 5.96 9.45 -25.45
N ILE A 17 5.06 8.77 -24.72
CA ILE A 17 3.84 9.37 -24.14
C ILE A 17 4.06 9.69 -22.67
N VAL A 18 3.84 10.95 -22.29
CA VAL A 18 3.73 11.39 -20.90
C VAL A 18 2.28 11.38 -20.47
N LEU A 19 1.98 10.68 -19.38
CA LEU A 19 0.65 10.66 -18.77
C LEU A 19 0.61 11.65 -17.61
N GLN A 20 -0.39 12.54 -17.61
CA GLN A 20 -0.67 13.44 -16.51
C GLN A 20 -2.11 13.31 -16.01
N PHE A 21 -2.24 13.22 -14.70
CA PHE A 21 -3.51 13.28 -13.99
C PHE A 21 -3.58 14.61 -13.24
N HIS A 22 -4.57 15.44 -13.56
CA HIS A 22 -4.77 16.73 -12.94
C HIS A 22 -5.91 16.67 -11.92
N GLY A 23 -5.56 16.37 -10.67
CA GLY A 23 -6.43 16.56 -9.51
C GLY A 23 -6.98 17.99 -9.48
N CYS A 24 -8.31 18.14 -9.48
CA CYS A 24 -9.02 19.40 -9.63
C CYS A 24 -8.60 20.41 -8.57
N PHE A 25 -8.55 19.95 -7.31
CA PHE A 25 -8.13 20.75 -6.16
C PHE A 25 -6.69 21.26 -6.31
N TYR A 26 -5.77 20.37 -6.69
CA TYR A 26 -4.34 20.67 -6.70
C TYR A 26 -3.86 21.45 -7.92
N HIS A 27 -4.64 21.50 -9.01
CA HIS A 27 -4.20 22.03 -10.30
C HIS A 27 -5.02 23.20 -10.84
N GLY A 28 -5.92 23.78 -10.03
CA GLY A 28 -6.67 24.97 -10.41
C GLY A 28 -7.74 24.72 -11.48
N CYS A 29 -8.50 23.64 -11.33
CA CYS A 29 -9.59 23.33 -12.26
C CYS A 29 -10.69 24.38 -12.22
N GLU A 30 -11.03 24.98 -13.37
CA GLU A 30 -12.10 25.99 -13.47
C GLU A 30 -13.51 25.40 -13.36
N GLN A 31 -13.69 24.15 -13.81
CA GLN A 31 -15.00 23.50 -13.76
C GLN A 31 -15.42 23.17 -12.33
N TYR A 32 -14.48 22.71 -11.50
CA TYR A 32 -14.75 22.35 -10.10
C TYR A 32 -14.54 23.55 -9.15
N MET A 33 -13.63 24.47 -9.49
CA MET A 33 -13.31 25.65 -8.68
C MET A 33 -13.39 26.91 -9.56
N PRO A 34 -14.60 27.43 -9.85
CA PRO A 34 -14.77 28.51 -10.83
C PRO A 34 -14.19 29.86 -10.39
N ASP A 35 -14.12 30.13 -9.07
CA ASP A 35 -13.48 31.34 -8.54
C ASP A 35 -11.95 31.15 -8.53
N GLN A 36 -11.30 31.60 -9.59
CA GLN A 36 -9.86 31.41 -9.81
C GLN A 36 -8.97 32.40 -9.05
N ASP A 37 -9.54 33.42 -8.42
CA ASP A 37 -8.80 34.40 -7.61
C ASP A 37 -8.64 33.93 -6.15
N VAL A 38 -9.40 32.92 -5.74
CA VAL A 38 -9.26 32.28 -4.43
C VAL A 38 -7.86 31.72 -4.24
N VAL A 39 -7.29 32.01 -3.06
CA VAL A 39 -5.99 31.48 -2.64
C VAL A 39 -6.16 30.04 -2.18
N HIS A 40 -5.47 29.12 -2.84
CA HIS A 40 -5.49 27.70 -2.48
C HIS A 40 -4.87 27.49 -1.08
N PRO A 41 -5.54 26.77 -0.15
CA PRO A 41 -5.13 26.69 1.26
C PRO A 41 -3.75 26.07 1.48
N LEU A 42 -3.39 25.04 0.71
CA LEU A 42 -2.08 24.38 0.81
C LEU A 42 -0.96 25.09 0.04
N LYS A 43 -1.25 25.61 -1.17
CA LYS A 43 -0.24 26.20 -2.06
C LYS A 43 -0.02 27.70 -1.83
N ARG A 44 -0.92 28.38 -1.11
CA ARG A 44 -0.87 29.81 -0.79
C ARG A 44 -0.69 30.71 -2.03
N GLN A 45 -1.30 30.29 -3.14
CA GLN A 45 -1.31 30.99 -4.42
C GLN A 45 -2.74 31.01 -4.98
N PRO A 46 -3.11 32.01 -5.80
CA PRO A 46 -4.38 31.99 -6.53
C PRO A 46 -4.51 30.74 -7.39
N LEU A 47 -5.72 30.20 -7.52
CA LEU A 47 -5.99 29.02 -8.36
C LEU A 47 -5.63 29.27 -9.83
N SER A 48 -5.84 30.48 -10.35
CA SER A 48 -5.41 30.91 -11.68
C SER A 48 -3.91 30.72 -11.91
N HIS A 49 -3.08 31.09 -10.92
CA HIS A 49 -1.64 30.92 -10.99
C HIS A 49 -1.26 29.43 -10.99
N ILE A 50 -1.89 28.62 -10.13
CA ILE A 50 -1.66 27.18 -10.06
C ILE A 50 -2.03 26.49 -11.38
N ARG A 51 -3.15 26.90 -11.99
CA ARG A 51 -3.57 26.43 -13.30
C ARG A 51 -2.56 26.81 -14.37
N HIS A 52 -2.17 28.08 -14.42
CA HIS A 52 -1.17 28.57 -15.36
C HIS A 52 0.12 27.75 -15.29
N GLU A 53 0.63 27.47 -14.09
CA GLU A 53 1.84 26.65 -13.89
C GLU A 53 1.66 25.19 -14.31
N THR A 54 0.46 24.64 -14.12
CA THR A 54 0.10 23.28 -14.55
C THR A 54 0.14 23.18 -16.07
N GLU A 55 -0.57 24.07 -16.76
CA GLU A 55 -0.61 24.09 -18.22
C GLU A 55 0.74 24.48 -18.84
N ARG A 56 1.48 25.39 -18.19
CA ARG A 56 2.83 25.78 -18.63
C ARG A 56 3.73 24.56 -18.71
N PHE A 57 3.64 23.66 -17.72
CA PHE A 57 4.42 22.43 -17.73
C PHE A 57 4.01 21.47 -18.85
N THR A 58 2.71 21.31 -19.09
CA THR A 58 2.20 20.52 -20.22
C THR A 58 2.75 21.05 -21.55
N ARG A 59 2.66 22.38 -21.77
CA ARG A 59 3.24 23.03 -22.97
C ARG A 59 4.75 22.86 -23.06
N GLU A 60 5.45 22.87 -21.94
CA GLU A 60 6.90 22.67 -21.88
C GLU A 60 7.30 21.25 -22.30
N LEU A 61 6.56 20.23 -21.84
CA LEU A 61 6.74 18.85 -22.27
C LEU A 61 6.51 18.70 -23.79
N GLU A 62 5.41 19.26 -24.30
CA GLU A 62 5.09 19.22 -25.73
C GLU A 62 6.17 19.90 -26.59
N ARG A 63 6.72 21.04 -26.13
CA ARG A 63 7.85 21.73 -26.79
C ARG A 63 9.13 20.90 -26.86
N HIS A 64 9.28 19.92 -25.97
CA HIS A 64 10.39 18.97 -25.97
C HIS A 64 10.02 17.64 -26.68
N ASN A 65 9.02 17.67 -27.57
CA ASN A 65 8.58 16.56 -28.41
C ASN A 65 7.99 15.35 -27.65
N TYR A 66 7.49 15.55 -26.43
CA TYR A 66 6.70 14.54 -25.74
C TYR A 66 5.24 14.58 -26.19
N SER A 67 4.64 13.42 -26.44
CA SER A 67 3.18 13.32 -26.58
C SER A 67 2.55 13.33 -25.20
N VAL A 68 1.82 14.38 -24.83
CA VAL A 68 1.23 14.48 -23.49
C VAL A 68 -0.25 14.10 -23.52
N ARG A 69 -0.64 13.13 -22.69
CA ARG A 69 -2.04 12.79 -22.45
C ARG A 69 -2.42 13.25 -21.05
N VAL A 70 -3.35 14.18 -21.00
CA VAL A 70 -3.89 14.74 -19.76
C VAL A 70 -5.30 14.21 -19.55
N ILE A 71 -5.62 13.88 -18.29
CA ILE A 71 -7.00 13.71 -17.84
C ILE A 71 -7.18 14.47 -16.53
N TRP A 72 -8.26 15.23 -16.41
CA TRP A 72 -8.64 15.88 -15.17
C TRP A 72 -9.42 14.95 -14.27
N GLU A 73 -9.35 15.17 -12.96
CA GLU A 73 -10.06 14.34 -11.97
C GLU A 73 -11.57 14.24 -12.25
N HIS A 74 -12.25 15.35 -12.56
CA HIS A 74 -13.68 15.32 -12.86
C HIS A 74 -14.04 14.56 -14.14
N GLU A 75 -13.16 14.57 -15.15
CA GLU A 75 -13.30 13.76 -16.36
C GLU A 75 -13.11 12.28 -16.02
N TYR A 76 -12.07 11.98 -15.25
CA TYR A 76 -11.77 10.63 -14.79
C TYR A 76 -12.89 10.05 -13.94
N ASP A 77 -13.48 10.82 -13.02
CA ASP A 77 -14.62 10.41 -12.21
C ASP A 77 -15.85 10.09 -13.08
N THR A 78 -16.07 10.86 -14.15
CA THR A 78 -17.13 10.60 -15.13
C THR A 78 -16.88 9.30 -15.91
N VAL A 79 -15.64 9.07 -16.33
CA VAL A 79 -15.24 7.82 -16.98
C VAL A 79 -15.40 6.63 -16.04
N LEU A 80 -14.95 6.76 -14.78
CA LEU A 80 -15.10 5.73 -13.75
C LEU A 80 -16.58 5.39 -13.52
N ALA A 81 -17.44 6.40 -13.38
CA ALA A 81 -18.86 6.19 -13.18
C ALA A 81 -19.51 5.49 -14.38
N SER A 82 -19.16 5.88 -15.61
CA SER A 82 -19.71 5.26 -16.83
C SER A 82 -19.18 3.85 -17.11
N GLN A 83 -18.03 3.48 -16.54
CA GLN A 83 -17.41 2.15 -16.67
C GLN A 83 -17.49 1.32 -15.40
N ALA A 84 -18.33 1.70 -14.43
CA ALA A 84 -18.39 1.05 -13.12
C ALA A 84 -18.61 -0.47 -13.22
N ASP A 85 -19.52 -0.91 -14.09
CA ASP A 85 -19.81 -2.33 -14.30
C ASP A 85 -18.63 -3.09 -14.92
N PHE A 86 -17.95 -2.49 -15.89
CA PHE A 86 -16.76 -3.09 -16.52
C PHE A 86 -15.59 -3.17 -15.53
N ILE A 87 -15.38 -2.13 -14.74
CA ILE A 87 -14.34 -2.10 -13.70
C ILE A 87 -14.66 -3.13 -12.62
N ALA A 88 -15.91 -3.21 -12.14
CA ALA A 88 -16.33 -4.23 -11.18
C ALA A 88 -16.14 -5.65 -11.74
N ALA A 89 -16.53 -5.87 -13.00
CA ALA A 89 -16.38 -7.14 -13.69
C ALA A 89 -14.91 -7.51 -14.01
N THR A 90 -13.98 -6.56 -14.00
CA THR A 90 -12.56 -6.80 -14.30
C THR A 90 -11.61 -6.53 -13.13
N ALA A 91 -12.14 -6.13 -11.97
CA ALA A 91 -11.35 -5.81 -10.77
C ALA A 91 -10.46 -6.97 -10.34
N HIS A 92 -10.96 -8.20 -10.46
CA HIS A 92 -10.23 -9.43 -10.13
C HIS A 92 -9.12 -9.78 -11.14
N LEU A 93 -9.13 -9.19 -12.34
CA LEU A 93 -8.15 -9.48 -13.39
C LEU A 93 -6.94 -8.55 -13.34
N ARG A 94 -7.03 -7.40 -12.64
CA ARG A 94 -6.09 -6.28 -12.83
C ARG A 94 -5.92 -5.34 -11.63
N ALA A 95 -6.56 -5.55 -10.49
CA ALA A 95 -6.33 -4.64 -9.35
C ALA A 95 -4.84 -4.68 -8.98
N PRO A 96 -4.12 -3.54 -9.09
CA PRO A 96 -2.75 -3.48 -8.61
C PRO A 96 -2.74 -3.81 -7.12
N LEU A 97 -1.70 -4.50 -6.67
CA LEU A 97 -1.44 -4.69 -5.24
C LEU A 97 -1.53 -3.34 -4.54
N LYS A 98 -2.42 -3.24 -3.55
CA LYS A 98 -2.49 -2.08 -2.67
C LYS A 98 -1.38 -2.20 -1.66
N MET A 99 -0.26 -1.54 -1.98
CA MET A 99 0.95 -1.55 -1.16
C MET A 99 0.69 -1.16 0.29
N GLU A 100 -0.29 -0.30 0.52
CA GLU A 100 -0.73 0.15 1.84
C GLU A 100 -1.28 -0.97 2.71
N ASP A 101 -1.87 -2.00 2.10
CA ASP A 101 -2.40 -3.14 2.83
C ASP A 101 -1.28 -3.96 3.47
N ALA A 102 -0.10 -4.00 2.84
CA ALA A 102 1.12 -4.64 3.36
C ALA A 102 1.86 -3.80 4.42
N LEU A 103 1.49 -2.54 4.66
CA LEU A 103 2.20 -1.67 5.60
C LEU A 103 1.72 -1.88 7.04
N TYR A 104 2.50 -2.56 7.87
CA TYR A 104 2.22 -2.72 9.31
C TYR A 104 3.19 -1.90 10.17
N GLY A 105 2.75 -1.56 11.38
CA GLY A 105 3.60 -0.97 12.41
C GLY A 105 4.44 -2.02 13.14
N GLY A 106 5.08 -1.61 14.23
CA GLY A 106 5.79 -2.53 15.12
C GLY A 106 4.85 -3.51 15.84
N ARG A 107 5.37 -4.69 16.18
CA ARG A 107 4.67 -5.65 17.05
C ARG A 107 4.73 -5.17 18.49
N VAL A 108 3.56 -5.01 19.12
CA VAL A 108 3.43 -4.78 20.55
C VAL A 108 2.58 -5.91 21.12
N GLU A 109 3.15 -6.71 22.00
CA GLU A 109 2.46 -7.85 22.59
C GLU A 109 2.90 -8.05 24.05
N CYS A 110 1.95 -8.41 24.89
CA CYS A 110 2.16 -8.66 26.30
C CYS A 110 1.93 -10.14 26.59
N PHE A 111 2.99 -10.88 26.88
CA PHE A 111 2.90 -12.31 27.24
C PHE A 111 2.67 -12.52 28.74
N ILE A 112 3.21 -11.61 29.57
CA ILE A 112 3.12 -11.65 31.03
C ILE A 112 2.66 -10.27 31.49
N PRO A 113 1.42 -10.11 31.99
CA PRO A 113 0.87 -8.81 32.34
C PRO A 113 1.52 -8.18 33.57
N HIS A 114 2.15 -8.99 34.43
CA HIS A 114 2.84 -8.52 35.62
C HIS A 114 3.99 -9.47 35.98
N ALA A 115 5.17 -8.89 36.23
CA ALA A 115 6.35 -9.61 36.71
C ALA A 115 7.06 -8.76 37.76
N MET A 116 7.63 -9.42 38.78
CA MET A 116 8.36 -8.77 39.87
C MET A 116 9.68 -9.49 40.08
N ALA A 117 10.76 -8.74 40.23
CA ALA A 117 12.06 -9.31 40.57
C ALA A 117 12.04 -9.91 41.98
N SER A 118 12.86 -10.93 42.21
CA SER A 118 13.04 -11.60 43.50
C SER A 118 14.54 -11.79 43.79
N ASP A 119 14.87 -12.37 44.94
CA ASP A 119 16.27 -12.66 45.30
C ASP A 119 16.94 -13.65 44.32
N THR A 120 16.15 -14.45 43.59
CA THR A 120 16.62 -15.44 42.61
C THR A 120 16.33 -15.06 41.16
N GLU A 121 15.49 -14.06 40.90
CA GLU A 121 15.02 -13.70 39.56
C GLU A 121 15.21 -12.20 39.29
N ALA A 122 15.93 -11.89 38.19
CA ALA A 122 16.14 -10.52 37.74
C ALA A 122 15.35 -10.25 36.45
N LEU A 123 14.70 -9.09 36.38
CA LEU A 123 14.08 -8.60 35.16
C LEU A 123 15.14 -7.90 34.30
N LYS A 124 15.22 -8.25 33.02
CA LYS A 124 16.13 -7.65 32.06
C LYS A 124 15.34 -7.02 30.93
N TYR A 125 15.81 -5.89 30.46
CA TYR A 125 15.27 -5.19 29.29
C TYR A 125 16.32 -5.18 28.19
N GLN A 126 15.91 -5.54 26.99
CA GLN A 126 16.74 -5.50 25.79
C GLN A 126 16.09 -4.56 24.79
N ASP A 127 16.88 -3.61 24.28
CA ASP A 127 16.45 -2.66 23.27
C ASP A 127 17.40 -2.68 22.09
N VAL A 128 16.84 -2.54 20.89
CA VAL A 128 17.63 -2.42 19.67
C VAL A 128 17.79 -0.95 19.34
N VAL A 129 18.98 -0.43 19.60
CA VAL A 129 19.33 0.96 19.27
C VAL A 129 19.20 1.16 17.76
N SER A 130 18.31 2.07 17.36
CA SER A 130 18.10 2.44 15.95
C SER A 130 17.67 1.26 15.06
N LEU A 131 16.68 0.47 15.50
CA LEU A 131 16.12 -0.64 14.72
C LEU A 131 15.79 -0.25 13.26
N TYR A 132 14.89 0.71 13.04
CA TYR A 132 14.48 1.09 11.69
C TYR A 132 15.63 1.65 10.83
N PRO A 133 16.49 2.57 11.31
CA PRO A 133 17.66 2.99 10.55
C PRO A 133 18.60 1.82 10.19
N THR A 134 18.77 0.86 11.09
CA THR A 134 19.63 -0.31 10.83
C THR A 134 19.07 -1.14 9.68
N VAL A 135 17.78 -1.53 9.74
CA VAL A 135 17.08 -2.26 8.66
C VAL A 135 17.16 -1.48 7.34
N GLN A 136 16.84 -0.18 7.36
CA GLN A 136 16.91 0.69 6.18
C GLN A 136 18.31 0.78 5.55
N SER A 137 19.37 0.62 6.36
CA SER A 137 20.75 0.70 5.89
C SER A 137 21.35 -0.63 5.44
N LYS A 138 20.81 -1.76 5.92
CA LYS A 138 21.41 -3.10 5.74
C LYS A 138 20.59 -4.02 4.87
N ASP A 139 19.27 -3.86 4.86
CA ASP A 139 18.38 -4.79 4.17
C ASP A 139 18.06 -4.29 2.76
N ALA A 140 17.82 -5.26 1.87
CA ALA A 140 17.41 -4.96 0.50
C ALA A 140 15.93 -4.56 0.47
N TYR A 141 15.62 -3.50 -0.29
CA TYR A 141 14.25 -3.05 -0.53
C TYR A 141 13.91 -3.18 -2.02
N PRO A 142 12.66 -3.54 -2.36
CA PRO A 142 12.21 -3.44 -3.73
C PRO A 142 12.23 -1.96 -4.16
N ILE A 143 13.03 -1.64 -5.18
CA ILE A 143 13.16 -0.31 -5.76
C ILE A 143 12.68 -0.31 -7.21
N GLY A 144 12.18 0.83 -7.67
CA GLY A 144 11.71 1.00 -9.05
C GLY A 144 10.19 0.87 -9.21
N HIS A 145 9.74 0.68 -10.45
CA HIS A 145 8.32 0.52 -10.76
C HIS A 145 7.94 -0.97 -10.63
N PRO A 146 6.86 -1.32 -9.90
CA PRO A 146 6.46 -2.70 -9.74
C PRO A 146 6.12 -3.32 -11.11
N VAL A 147 6.65 -4.50 -11.37
CA VAL A 147 6.28 -5.30 -12.55
C VAL A 147 5.18 -6.25 -12.11
N HIS A 148 3.98 -6.07 -12.66
CA HIS A 148 2.86 -6.95 -12.35
C HIS A 148 3.05 -8.28 -13.08
N HIS A 149 3.17 -9.37 -12.34
CA HIS A 149 3.12 -10.70 -12.92
C HIS A 149 1.65 -11.03 -13.26
N PRO A 150 1.30 -11.17 -14.55
CA PRO A 150 -0.10 -11.22 -14.99
C PRO A 150 -0.82 -12.53 -14.65
N THR A 151 -0.14 -13.49 -14.05
CA THR A 151 -0.69 -14.80 -13.73
C THR A 151 -0.32 -15.15 -12.29
N PRO A 152 -1.30 -15.45 -11.42
CA PRO A 152 -1.03 -16.00 -10.10
C PRO A 152 -0.10 -17.20 -10.22
N GLN A 153 1.01 -17.18 -9.48
CA GLN A 153 1.95 -18.29 -9.45
C GLN A 153 1.77 -19.06 -8.15
N THR A 154 1.66 -20.38 -8.26
CA THR A 154 1.91 -21.25 -7.10
C THR A 154 3.41 -21.32 -6.92
N LEU A 155 3.92 -20.71 -5.86
CA LEU A 155 5.32 -20.83 -5.48
C LEU A 155 5.45 -22.04 -4.56
N ASP A 156 6.36 -22.95 -4.89
CA ASP A 156 6.82 -23.95 -3.93
C ASP A 156 7.70 -23.28 -2.85
N SER A 157 8.14 -24.07 -1.87
CA SER A 157 8.90 -23.53 -0.73
C SER A 157 10.23 -22.89 -1.15
N ASP A 158 10.91 -23.42 -2.16
CA ASP A 158 12.20 -22.90 -2.63
C ASP A 158 12.02 -21.63 -3.46
N ALA A 159 11.00 -21.60 -4.33
CA ALA A 159 10.61 -20.43 -5.09
C ALA A 159 10.15 -19.29 -4.16
N LEU A 160 9.40 -19.60 -3.11
CA LEU A 160 9.01 -18.60 -2.11
C LEU A 160 10.20 -18.10 -1.28
N ALA A 161 11.11 -19.00 -0.88
CA ALA A 161 12.30 -18.63 -0.11
C ALA A 161 13.29 -17.75 -0.90
N SER A 162 13.29 -17.88 -2.24
CA SER A 162 14.10 -17.07 -3.15
C SER A 162 13.37 -15.85 -3.70
N TYR A 163 12.08 -15.69 -3.40
CA TYR A 163 11.28 -14.57 -3.90
C TYR A 163 11.72 -13.25 -3.24
N PHE A 164 12.04 -12.26 -4.07
CA PHE A 164 12.34 -10.90 -3.64
C PHE A 164 11.36 -9.92 -4.30
N GLY A 165 10.44 -9.39 -3.52
CA GLY A 165 9.38 -8.51 -4.01
C GLY A 165 8.22 -8.40 -3.04
N ILE A 166 7.06 -8.06 -3.57
CA ILE A 166 5.81 -7.96 -2.82
C ILE A 166 4.76 -8.81 -3.54
N ALA A 167 4.14 -9.70 -2.78
CA ALA A 167 3.09 -10.59 -3.25
C ALA A 167 1.91 -10.55 -2.28
N GLU A 168 0.70 -10.60 -2.83
CA GLU A 168 -0.50 -10.97 -2.08
C GLU A 168 -0.57 -12.49 -2.06
N VAL A 169 -0.57 -13.07 -0.86
CA VAL A 169 -0.45 -14.52 -0.66
C VAL A 169 -1.47 -14.99 0.35
N THR A 170 -2.04 -16.17 0.11
CA THR A 170 -2.80 -16.88 1.13
C THR A 170 -1.88 -17.89 1.82
N VAL A 171 -1.70 -17.74 3.12
CA VAL A 171 -0.85 -18.61 3.94
C VAL A 171 -1.72 -19.42 4.89
N LEU A 172 -1.54 -20.74 4.90
CA LEU A 172 -2.05 -21.61 5.95
C LEU A 172 -1.03 -21.64 7.10
N PRO A 173 -1.30 -21.04 8.27
CA PRO A 173 -0.35 -21.05 9.38
C PRO A 173 -0.17 -22.48 9.94
N PRO A 174 1.00 -22.80 10.54
CA PRO A 174 1.14 -23.99 11.38
C PRO A 174 0.09 -24.01 12.49
N SER A 175 -0.28 -25.20 12.97
CA SER A 175 -1.29 -25.34 14.02
C SER A 175 -0.75 -25.05 15.43
N ASP A 176 0.56 -25.14 15.64
CA ASP A 176 1.21 -25.25 16.94
C ASP A 176 2.36 -24.24 17.15
N LEU A 177 2.33 -23.11 16.45
CA LEU A 177 3.37 -22.09 16.57
C LEU A 177 3.26 -21.33 17.91
N HIS A 178 4.27 -21.43 18.76
CA HIS A 178 4.28 -20.79 20.08
C HIS A 178 4.08 -19.27 19.98
N ILE A 179 4.73 -18.60 19.04
CA ILE A 179 4.59 -17.15 18.83
C ILE A 179 4.12 -16.92 17.39
N PRO A 180 2.84 -16.62 17.15
CA PRO A 180 2.34 -16.32 15.81
C PRO A 180 3.10 -15.13 15.20
N LEU A 181 3.48 -15.23 13.92
CA LEU A 181 4.34 -14.23 13.28
C LEU A 181 3.59 -13.31 12.32
N LEU A 182 2.55 -13.83 11.65
CA LEU A 182 1.88 -13.09 10.60
C LEU A 182 0.87 -12.09 11.20
N PRO A 183 0.95 -10.81 10.81
CA PRO A 183 -0.01 -9.81 11.23
C PRO A 183 -1.35 -9.99 10.52
N TYR A 184 -2.46 -9.85 11.24
CA TYR A 184 -3.80 -9.86 10.67
C TYR A 184 -4.65 -8.72 11.23
N ARG A 185 -5.38 -8.00 10.36
CA ARG A 185 -6.22 -6.86 10.77
C ARG A 185 -7.67 -7.29 10.96
N VAL A 186 -8.17 -7.17 12.19
CA VAL A 186 -9.59 -7.35 12.51
C VAL A 186 -10.15 -6.03 13.00
N GLN A 187 -11.10 -5.43 12.28
CA GLN A 187 -11.76 -4.18 12.68
C GLN A 187 -10.77 -3.06 13.08
N LYS A 188 -9.71 -2.86 12.27
CA LYS A 188 -8.60 -1.91 12.50
C LYS A 188 -7.65 -2.25 13.66
N LYS A 189 -7.84 -3.36 14.38
CA LYS A 189 -6.88 -3.88 15.36
C LYS A 189 -5.91 -4.84 14.69
N LEU A 190 -4.64 -4.75 15.08
CA LEU A 190 -3.60 -5.68 14.66
C LEU A 190 -3.56 -6.87 15.62
N ILE A 191 -3.71 -8.08 15.10
CA ILE A 191 -3.74 -9.33 15.86
C ILE A 191 -2.73 -10.30 15.24
N PHE A 192 -2.12 -11.14 16.08
CA PHE A 192 -1.21 -12.21 15.66
C PHE A 192 -1.80 -13.55 16.12
N GLY A 193 -2.21 -14.39 15.16
CA GLY A 193 -2.87 -15.66 15.44
C GLY A 193 -2.68 -16.67 14.32
N LEU A 194 -3.12 -17.91 14.55
CA LEU A 194 -2.93 -19.04 13.62
C LEU A 194 -4.20 -19.44 12.87
N CYS A 195 -5.30 -18.72 13.09
CA CYS A 195 -6.59 -18.96 12.45
C CYS A 195 -7.33 -17.64 12.23
N ARG A 196 -7.61 -17.31 10.96
CA ARG A 196 -8.39 -16.13 10.58
C ARG A 196 -9.71 -16.08 11.33
N THR A 197 -10.52 -17.14 11.23
CA THR A 197 -11.86 -17.19 11.82
C THR A 197 -11.84 -17.01 13.34
N CYS A 198 -10.88 -17.60 14.07
CA CYS A 198 -10.75 -17.37 15.51
C CYS A 198 -10.45 -15.89 15.84
N MET A 199 -9.58 -15.24 15.07
CA MET A 199 -9.25 -13.82 15.26
C MET A 199 -10.45 -12.92 14.96
N GLU A 200 -11.19 -13.19 13.88
CA GLU A 200 -12.37 -12.42 13.47
C GLU A 200 -13.52 -12.53 14.49
N GLN A 201 -13.74 -13.72 15.03
CA GLN A 201 -14.80 -13.97 16.02
C GLN A 201 -14.43 -13.47 17.43
N GLN A 202 -13.19 -12.98 17.65
CA GLN A 202 -12.68 -12.52 18.94
C GLN A 202 -12.93 -13.53 20.07
N GLN A 203 -12.91 -14.83 19.77
CA GLN A 203 -13.16 -15.85 20.76
C GLN A 203 -11.97 -15.96 21.71
N GLU A 204 -12.18 -15.62 22.99
CA GLU A 204 -11.22 -15.79 24.09
C GLU A 204 -10.77 -17.25 24.27
N GLN A 205 -11.52 -18.21 23.70
CA GLN A 205 -11.37 -19.66 23.93
C GLN A 205 -10.68 -20.42 22.79
N CYS A 206 -10.22 -19.76 21.73
CA CYS A 206 -9.35 -20.42 20.75
C CYS A 206 -7.92 -20.47 21.32
N SER A 207 -7.76 -21.12 22.48
CA SER A 207 -6.46 -21.51 23.00
C SER A 207 -5.80 -22.44 21.97
N ARG A 208 -4.47 -22.35 21.89
CA ARG A 208 -3.55 -22.95 20.89
C ARG A 208 -3.77 -24.43 20.51
N GLU A 209 -4.73 -25.15 21.10
CA GLU A 209 -4.85 -26.60 21.04
C GLU A 209 -6.17 -27.13 20.46
N CYS A 210 -7.23 -26.31 20.28
CA CYS A 210 -8.58 -26.82 19.93
C CYS A 210 -9.32 -26.04 18.83
N CYS A 211 -8.61 -25.45 17.86
CA CYS A 211 -9.28 -24.88 16.69
C CYS A 211 -9.76 -26.00 15.75
N SER A 212 -11.09 -26.15 15.60
CA SER A 212 -11.70 -27.13 14.68
C SER A 212 -12.01 -26.58 13.28
N HIS A 213 -11.54 -25.37 12.98
CA HIS A 213 -11.75 -24.73 11.69
C HIS A 213 -10.93 -25.43 10.60
N SER A 214 -11.50 -25.54 9.41
CA SER A 214 -10.84 -26.07 8.22
C SER A 214 -9.63 -25.23 7.81
N ASP A 215 -8.75 -25.79 6.97
CA ASP A 215 -7.59 -25.03 6.45
C ASP A 215 -7.99 -23.76 5.72
N GLN A 216 -9.12 -23.77 5.01
CA GLN A 216 -9.64 -22.59 4.31
C GLN A 216 -10.12 -21.50 5.28
N GLU A 217 -10.69 -21.89 6.43
CA GLU A 217 -11.11 -20.98 7.50
C GLU A 217 -9.92 -20.46 8.32
N ARG A 218 -8.86 -21.26 8.44
CA ARG A 218 -7.64 -20.89 9.15
C ARG A 218 -6.74 -19.95 8.35
N ALA A 219 -6.70 -20.13 7.03
CA ALA A 219 -5.78 -19.42 6.14
C ALA A 219 -5.92 -17.89 6.23
N LEU A 220 -4.78 -17.20 6.20
CA LEU A 220 -4.65 -15.76 6.23
C LEU A 220 -4.37 -15.25 4.81
N THR A 221 -5.01 -14.16 4.42
CA THR A 221 -4.72 -13.41 3.18
C THR A 221 -4.40 -11.97 3.56
#